data_AF-A0A968VQS4-F1
#
_entry.id   AF-A0A968VQS4-F1
#
_cell.length_a   1.000
_cell.length_b   1.000
_cell.length_c   1.000
_cell.angle_alpha   90.00
_cell.angle_beta   90.00
_cell.angle_gamma   90.00
#
_symmetry.space_group_name_H-M   'P 1'
#
loop_
_entity.id
_entity.type
_entity.pdbx_description
1 polymer ?
#
loop_
_entity_poly.entity_id
_entity_poly.type
_entity_poly.pdbx_seq_one_letter_code
_entity_poly.pdbx_strand_id
1 'polypeptide(L)'
;MTFTHIDTERLRLRRFQASDLPTLLAYRNDPQVAQFQSWQLTEEAELRDAIDHWASIEPDMPGSGFQLAVELRETATHVGDCFLNAWSTTIARAN
;
A
#
# COMPACT_ATOMS: atom_id res chain seq x y z
N MET A 1 9.63 -16.20 6.16
CA MET A 1 8.99 -15.57 7.33
C MET A 1 7.99 -14.59 6.79
N THR A 2 6.73 -14.72 7.16
CA THR A 2 5.66 -13.78 6.74
C THR A 2 6.01 -12.40 7.29
N PHE A 3 6.04 -11.38 6.43
CA PHE A 3 6.15 -9.98 6.91
C PHE A 3 5.06 -9.71 7.95
N THR A 4 5.18 -8.74 8.85
CA THR A 4 4.07 -8.37 9.76
C THR A 4 3.89 -6.87 9.79
N HIS A 5 4.92 -6.14 10.20
CA HIS A 5 4.97 -4.68 10.22
C HIS A 5 6.40 -4.20 10.47
N ILE A 6 6.62 -2.89 10.27
CA ILE A 6 7.82 -2.14 10.69
C ILE A 6 7.35 -0.98 11.56
N ASP A 7 7.90 -0.87 12.77
CA ASP A 7 7.62 0.24 13.67
C ASP A 7 8.72 1.30 13.61
N THR A 8 8.31 2.56 13.70
CA THR A 8 9.15 3.73 13.91
C THR A 8 8.70 4.43 15.19
N GLU A 9 9.29 5.58 15.50
CA GLU A 9 8.85 6.40 16.65
C GLU A 9 7.34 6.72 16.56
N ARG A 10 6.86 7.20 15.41
CA ARG A 10 5.50 7.72 15.24
C ARG A 10 4.58 6.82 14.38
N LEU A 11 5.16 6.01 13.50
CA LEU A 11 4.43 5.28 12.47
C LEU A 11 4.64 3.77 12.58
N ARG A 12 3.62 3.03 12.15
CA ARG A 12 3.65 1.61 11.86
C ARG A 12 3.37 1.39 10.38
N LEU A 13 4.29 0.76 9.67
CA LEU A 13 4.08 0.27 8.31
C LEU A 13 3.59 -1.17 8.40
N ARG A 14 2.37 -1.45 7.98
CA ARG A 14 1.73 -2.76 8.12
C ARG A 14 0.99 -3.17 6.86
N ARG A 15 0.47 -4.39 6.85
CA ARG A 15 -0.52 -4.80 5.83
C ARG A 15 -1.78 -3.97 5.92
N PHE A 16 -2.44 -3.85 4.77
CA PHE A 16 -3.79 -3.32 4.69
C PHE A 16 -4.80 -4.21 5.41
N GLN A 17 -5.84 -3.58 5.93
CA GLN A 17 -7.01 -4.21 6.53
C GLN A 17 -8.28 -3.52 6.01
N ALA A 18 -9.41 -4.23 6.05
CA ALA A 18 -10.68 -3.71 5.54
C ALA A 18 -11.10 -2.36 6.16
N SER A 19 -10.72 -2.09 7.41
CA SER A 19 -11.01 -0.82 8.09
C SER A 19 -10.23 0.39 7.57
N ASP A 20 -9.21 0.19 6.73
CA ASP A 20 -8.45 1.29 6.12
C ASP A 20 -9.19 1.90 4.92
N LEU A 21 -10.17 1.19 4.35
CA LEU A 21 -10.90 1.57 3.15
C LEU A 21 -11.48 3.00 3.20
N PRO A 22 -12.20 3.42 4.27
CA PRO A 22 -12.79 4.75 4.30
C PRO A 22 -11.74 5.86 4.21
N THR A 23 -10.61 5.70 4.93
CA THR A 23 -9.54 6.69 4.91
C THR A 23 -8.79 6.68 3.58
N LEU A 24 -8.49 5.49 3.05
CA LEU A 24 -7.84 5.32 1.76
C LEU A 24 -8.63 5.96 0.62
N LEU A 25 -9.94 5.68 0.57
CA LEU A 25 -10.86 6.26 -0.40
C LEU A 25 -10.91 7.78 -0.28
N ALA A 26 -10.98 8.30 0.95
CA ALA A 26 -11.07 9.74 1.20
C ALA A 26 -9.84 10.49 0.71
N TYR A 27 -8.62 10.10 1.11
CA TYR A 27 -7.45 10.88 0.72
C TYR A 27 -7.03 10.64 -0.74
N ARG A 28 -7.25 9.44 -1.31
CA ARG A 28 -6.92 9.22 -2.74
C ARG A 28 -7.83 10.00 -3.68
N ASN A 29 -9.06 10.30 -3.25
CA ASN A 29 -10.00 11.14 -3.99
C ASN A 29 -9.97 12.62 -3.59
N ASP A 30 -9.17 13.01 -2.59
CA ASP A 30 -8.94 14.42 -2.27
C ASP A 30 -8.25 15.09 -3.47
N PRO A 31 -8.81 16.16 -4.08
CA PRO A 31 -8.20 16.84 -5.22
C PRO A 31 -6.75 17.28 -4.97
N GLN A 32 -6.40 17.61 -3.72
CA GLN A 32 -5.05 18.02 -3.36
C GLN A 32 -4.04 16.87 -3.48
N VAL A 33 -4.48 15.62 -3.33
CA VAL A 33 -3.66 14.41 -3.46
C VAL A 33 -3.80 13.80 -4.86
N ALA A 34 -5.02 13.72 -5.39
CA ALA A 34 -5.36 13.18 -6.71
C ALA A 34 -4.54 13.80 -7.84
N GLN A 35 -4.25 15.10 -7.79
CA GLN A 35 -3.43 15.77 -8.80
C GLN A 35 -1.99 15.22 -8.94
N PHE A 36 -1.48 14.52 -7.92
CA PHE A 36 -0.13 13.96 -7.90
C PHE A 36 -0.10 12.45 -8.20
N GLN A 37 -1.26 11.81 -8.30
CA GLN A 37 -1.37 10.39 -8.60
C GLN A 37 -1.38 10.17 -10.13
N SER A 38 -0.84 9.04 -10.60
CA SER A 38 -0.81 8.69 -12.03
C SER A 38 -2.09 7.99 -12.51
N TRP A 39 -3.08 7.79 -11.63
CA TRP A 39 -4.36 7.15 -11.88
C TRP A 39 -5.53 8.09 -11.59
N GLN A 40 -6.72 7.71 -12.06
CA GLN A 40 -7.95 8.48 -11.86
C GLN A 40 -8.50 8.33 -10.43
N LEU A 41 -9.56 9.10 -10.11
CA LEU A 41 -10.35 8.89 -8.91
C LEU A 41 -10.72 7.42 -8.75
N THR A 42 -10.58 6.89 -7.54
CA THR A 42 -10.72 5.45 -7.28
C THR A 42 -12.10 5.13 -6.76
N GLU A 43 -12.76 4.12 -7.34
CA GLU A 43 -14.05 3.65 -6.86
C GLU A 43 -13.89 2.80 -5.59
N GLU A 44 -14.90 2.81 -4.72
CA GLU A 44 -14.85 2.07 -3.45
C GLU A 44 -14.69 0.56 -3.66
N ALA A 45 -15.36 -0.01 -4.67
CA ALA A 45 -15.28 -1.43 -4.99
C ALA A 45 -13.86 -1.83 -5.43
N GLU A 46 -13.23 -1.03 -6.28
CA GLU A 46 -11.85 -1.27 -6.74
C GLU A 46 -10.85 -1.22 -5.57
N LEU A 47 -11.00 -0.25 -4.66
CA LEU A 47 -10.13 -0.15 -3.48
C LEU A 47 -10.33 -1.31 -2.50
N ARG A 48 -11.55 -1.83 -2.38
CA ARG A 48 -11.84 -2.99 -1.55
C ARG A 48 -11.11 -4.22 -2.07
N ASP A 49 -11.22 -4.50 -3.37
CA ASP A 49 -10.52 -5.62 -4.01
C ASP A 49 -9.00 -5.44 -3.92
N ALA A 50 -8.50 -4.20 -4.07
CA ALA A 50 -7.08 -3.89 -3.91
C ALA A 50 -6.58 -4.13 -2.48
N ILE A 51 -7.35 -3.75 -1.45
CA ILE A 51 -7.02 -4.01 -0.04
C ILE A 51 -6.89 -5.51 0.22
N ASP A 52 -7.83 -6.30 -0.26
CA ASP A 52 -7.80 -7.76 -0.09
C ASP A 52 -6.57 -8.37 -0.77
N HIS A 53 -6.24 -7.88 -1.98
CA HIS A 53 -5.02 -8.28 -2.67
C HIS A 53 -3.76 -7.91 -1.88
N TRP A 54 -3.61 -6.64 -1.46
CA TRP A 54 -2.44 -6.16 -0.73
C TRP A 54 -2.26 -6.81 0.65
N ALA A 55 -3.37 -7.20 1.29
CA ALA A 55 -3.34 -7.97 2.53
C ALA A 55 -2.81 -9.40 2.34
N SER A 56 -2.84 -9.95 1.12
CA SER A 56 -2.49 -11.34 0.82
C SER A 56 -1.09 -11.54 0.23
N ILE A 57 -0.47 -10.51 -0.34
CA ILE A 57 0.83 -10.59 -1.01
C ILE A 57 2.00 -10.51 -0.01
N GLU A 58 3.15 -11.08 -0.38
CA GLU A 58 4.41 -10.97 0.37
C GLU A 58 5.39 -10.01 -0.34
N PRO A 59 6.24 -9.29 0.42
CA PRO A 59 7.17 -8.30 -0.12
C PRO A 59 8.38 -8.87 -0.86
N ASP A 60 8.63 -10.18 -0.77
CA ASP A 60 9.84 -10.84 -1.28
C ASP A 60 9.72 -11.36 -2.71
N MET A 61 8.61 -11.06 -3.38
CA MET A 61 8.32 -11.51 -4.73
C MET A 61 8.94 -10.56 -5.79
N PRO A 62 9.93 -11.01 -6.58
CA PRO A 62 10.56 -10.16 -7.59
C PRO A 62 9.57 -9.71 -8.66
N GLY A 63 9.60 -8.42 -9.00
CA GLY A 63 8.71 -7.85 -10.02
C GLY A 63 7.28 -7.60 -9.56
N SER A 64 6.91 -7.98 -8.33
CA SER A 64 5.68 -7.51 -7.70
C SER A 64 6.00 -6.37 -6.75
N GLY A 65 5.25 -5.27 -6.89
CA GLY A 65 5.26 -4.23 -5.88
C GLY A 65 4.53 -4.66 -4.63
N PHE A 66 4.91 -4.09 -3.49
CA PHE A 66 4.28 -4.35 -2.21
C PHE A 66 3.73 -3.04 -1.63
N GLN A 67 2.43 -3.03 -1.35
CA GLN A 67 1.72 -1.84 -0.88
C GLN A 67 1.49 -1.92 0.63
N LEU A 68 2.07 -0.97 1.36
CA LEU A 68 2.01 -0.88 2.81
C LEU A 68 1.01 0.18 3.25
N ALA A 69 0.22 -0.14 4.28
CA ALA A 69 -0.57 0.83 5.01
C ALA A 69 0.32 1.54 6.04
N VAL A 70 0.19 2.85 6.14
CA VAL A 70 0.87 3.70 7.13
C VAL A 70 -0.12 4.03 8.23
N GLU A 71 0.21 3.66 9.45
CA GLU A 71 -0.62 3.89 10.63
C GLU A 71 0.11 4.80 11.62
N LEU A 72 -0.61 5.77 12.22
CA LEU A 72 -0.14 6.50 13.40
C LEU A 72 -0.20 5.61 14.63
N ARG A 73 0.93 5.43 15.33
CA ARG A 73 1.01 4.53 16.49
C ARG A 73 0.19 5.02 17.68
N GLU A 74 0.06 6.33 17.86
CA GLU A 74 -0.68 6.92 18.99
C GLU A 74 -2.18 6.63 18.92
N THR A 75 -2.75 6.67 17.72
CA THR A 75 -4.20 6.60 17.50
C THR A 75 -4.66 5.33 16.78
N ALA A 76 -3.73 4.48 16.35
CA ALA A 76 -3.97 3.33 15.47
C ALA A 76 -4.77 3.71 14.21
N THR A 77 -4.60 4.94 13.72
CA THR A 77 -5.33 5.46 12.56
C THR A 77 -4.51 5.31 11.30
N HIS A 78 -5.12 4.79 10.23
CA HIS A 78 -4.54 4.80 8.90
C HIS A 78 -4.37 6.24 8.41
N VAL A 79 -3.19 6.61 7.92
CA VAL A 79 -2.87 7.98 7.50
C VAL A 79 -2.25 8.09 6.12
N GLY A 80 -2.07 6.97 5.42
CA GLY A 80 -1.50 6.97 4.08
C GLY A 80 -0.94 5.60 3.72
N ASP A 81 -0.24 5.53 2.60
CA ASP A 81 0.27 4.29 2.07
C ASP A 81 1.67 4.47 1.47
N CYS A 82 2.45 3.38 1.40
CA CYS A 82 3.80 3.37 0.85
C CYS A 82 3.96 2.19 -0.11
N PHE A 83 4.33 2.47 -1.35
CA PHE A 83 4.62 1.45 -2.34
C PHE A 83 6.11 1.09 -2.32
N LEU A 84 6.41 -0.17 -2.06
CA LEU A 84 7.75 -0.74 -2.20
C LEU A 84 7.85 -1.40 -3.56
N ASN A 85 8.80 -0.93 -4.38
CA ASN A 85 9.13 -1.57 -5.64
C ASN A 85 10.51 -2.23 -5.54
N ALA A 86 10.55 -3.56 -5.56
CA ALA A 86 11.78 -4.33 -5.65
C ALA A 86 12.18 -4.49 -7.14
N TRP A 87 12.92 -3.52 -7.66
CA TRP A 87 13.47 -3.60 -9.01
C TRP A 87 14.52 -4.71 -9.06
N SER A 88 14.34 -5.71 -9.92
CA SER A 88 15.38 -6.71 -10.22
C SER A 88 16.15 -6.31 -11.46
N THR A 89 17.47 -6.18 -11.33
CA THR A 89 18.39 -5.92 -12.45
C THR A 89 18.80 -7.19 -13.21
N THR A 90 18.16 -8.33 -12.93
CA THR A 90 18.43 -9.55 -13.70
C THR A 90 17.81 -9.40 -15.09
N ILE A 91 18.60 -8.87 -16.03
CA ILE A 91 18.32 -8.99 -17.46
C ILE A 91 18.13 -10.48 -17.72
N ALA A 92 16.92 -10.90 -18.09
CA ALA A 92 16.71 -12.21 -18.65
C ALA A 92 17.65 -12.33 -19.86
N ARG A 93 18.77 -13.05 -19.70
CA ARG A 93 19.53 -13.51 -20.84
C ARG A 93 18.61 -14.46 -21.58
N ALA A 94 17.99 -13.97 -22.66
CA ALA A 94 17.37 -14.82 -23.65
C ALA A 94 18.47 -15.77 -24.16
N ASN A 95 18.27 -17.06 -23.93
CA ASN A 95 18.97 -18.12 -24.66
C ASN A 95 18.34 -18.25 -26.05
#